data_AF-A0A1B1Q198-F1
#
_entry.id   AF-A0A1B1Q198-F1
#
_cell.length_a   1.000
_cell.length_b   1.000
_cell.length_c   1.000
_cell.angle_alpha   90.00
_cell.angle_beta   90.00
_cell.angle_gamma   90.00
#
_symmetry.space_group_name_H-M   'P 1'
#
loop_
_entity.id
_entity.type
_entity.pdbx_description
1 polymer ?
#
loop_
_entity_poly.entity_id
_entity_poly.type
_entity_poly.pdbx_seq_one_letter_code
_entity_poly.pdbx_strand_id
1 'polypeptide(L)'
;MVQRTRNRLSGVTHGRPPKDAEKNRARRRQIREDEGIRNAVEGKFGQAKRRYGLGRVMARLEGSSLCVVSITFLVMNLDRLLPLSFLRLFEWLLSELDVIRNLFVWSPPRTAIECRSAMT
;
A
#
# COMPACT_ATOMS: atom_id res chain seq x y z
N MET A 1 -26.53 -31.55 15.09
CA MET A 1 -26.41 -30.99 13.73
C MET A 1 -26.11 -29.50 13.87
N VAL A 2 -24.89 -29.03 13.54
CA VAL A 2 -24.51 -27.62 13.74
C VAL A 2 -24.83 -26.83 12.49
N GLN A 3 -25.64 -25.77 12.62
CA GLN A 3 -26.08 -24.95 11.48
C GLN A 3 -24.89 -24.34 10.74
N ARG A 4 -24.82 -24.56 9.42
CA ARG A 4 -23.90 -23.89 8.49
C ARG A 4 -24.53 -22.57 8.04
N THR A 5 -24.31 -21.48 8.78
CA THR A 5 -24.55 -20.13 8.26
C THR A 5 -23.53 -19.82 7.14
N ARG A 6 -24.00 -19.29 6.01
CA ARG A 6 -23.18 -19.12 4.79
C ARG A 6 -22.01 -18.14 4.92
N ASN A 7 -22.10 -17.15 5.82
CA ASN A 7 -21.00 -16.23 6.14
C ASN A 7 -20.52 -16.46 7.57
N ARG A 8 -19.20 -16.66 7.74
CA ARG A 8 -18.49 -16.62 9.02
C ARG A 8 -17.32 -15.64 8.95
N LEU A 9 -17.11 -14.91 10.04
CA LEU A 9 -16.16 -13.78 10.21
C LEU A 9 -15.61 -13.58 11.65
N SER A 10 -16.10 -14.16 12.76
CA SER A 10 -17.39 -14.81 13.03
C SER A 10 -17.99 -14.40 14.39
N GLY A 11 -19.32 -14.42 14.47
CA GLY A 11 -20.04 -14.23 15.72
C GLY A 11 -20.11 -15.53 16.53
N VAL A 12 -19.77 -15.46 17.82
CA VAL A 12 -19.66 -16.63 18.71
C VAL A 12 -21.03 -17.28 18.96
N THR A 13 -21.11 -18.61 18.82
CA THR A 13 -22.16 -19.39 19.50
C THR A 13 -22.03 -19.20 21.01
N HIS A 14 -22.99 -18.52 21.63
CA HIS A 14 -23.00 -18.07 23.04
C HIS A 14 -23.07 -19.22 24.08
N GLY A 15 -22.69 -20.44 23.71
CA GLY A 15 -22.72 -21.63 24.55
C GLY A 15 -21.39 -21.95 25.24
N ARG A 16 -21.50 -22.70 26.34
CA ARG A 16 -20.38 -23.27 27.12
C ARG A 16 -19.37 -23.97 26.19
N PRO A 17 -18.04 -23.87 26.44
CA PRO A 17 -17.05 -24.60 25.66
C PRO A 17 -17.33 -26.11 25.62
N PRO A 18 -17.09 -26.79 24.49
CA PRO A 18 -17.22 -28.24 24.43
C PRO A 18 -16.24 -28.91 25.42
N LYS A 19 -16.69 -29.97 26.11
CA LYS A 19 -15.85 -30.77 27.03
C LYS A 19 -14.63 -31.40 26.34
N ASP A 20 -14.75 -31.67 25.05
CA ASP A 20 -13.70 -32.23 24.21
C ASP A 20 -12.57 -31.20 23.96
N ALA A 21 -11.37 -31.54 24.40
CA ALA A 21 -10.19 -30.67 24.33
C ALA A 21 -9.74 -30.40 22.89
N GLU A 22 -9.86 -31.36 21.97
CA GLU A 22 -9.41 -31.22 20.59
C GLU A 22 -10.36 -30.30 19.81
N LYS A 23 -11.67 -30.52 19.95
CA LYS A 23 -12.70 -29.62 19.38
C LYS A 23 -12.57 -28.19 19.91
N ASN A 24 -12.18 -28.01 21.17
CA ASN A 24 -11.93 -26.70 21.76
C ASN A 24 -10.66 -26.03 21.19
N ARG A 25 -9.57 -26.79 20.98
CA ARG A 25 -8.34 -26.28 20.32
C ARG A 25 -8.63 -25.83 18.88
N ALA A 26 -9.32 -26.64 18.09
CA ALA A 26 -9.71 -26.30 16.72
C ALA A 26 -10.60 -25.03 16.66
N ARG A 27 -11.59 -24.92 17.55
CA ARG A 27 -12.44 -23.72 17.68
C ARG A 27 -11.62 -22.46 18.01
N ARG A 28 -10.70 -22.54 18.97
CA ARG A 28 -9.83 -21.41 19.36
C ARG A 28 -8.90 -20.98 18.23
N ARG A 29 -8.44 -21.92 17.40
CA ARG A 29 -7.64 -21.61 16.21
C ARG A 29 -8.46 -20.83 15.18
N GLN A 30 -9.65 -21.31 14.81
CA GLN A 30 -10.55 -20.61 13.89
C GLN A 30 -10.91 -19.20 14.37
N ILE A 31 -11.26 -19.04 15.66
CA ILE A 31 -11.55 -17.72 16.24
C ILE A 31 -10.36 -16.77 16.10
N ARG A 32 -9.13 -17.22 16.35
CA ARG A 32 -7.93 -16.38 16.21
C ARG A 32 -7.66 -15.98 14.75
N GLU A 33 -7.89 -16.90 13.81
CA GLU A 33 -7.73 -16.64 12.37
C GLU A 33 -8.79 -15.62 11.88
N ASP A 34 -10.05 -15.80 12.28
CA ASP A 34 -11.17 -14.87 12.04
C ASP A 34 -10.88 -13.46 12.64
N GLU A 35 -10.48 -13.41 13.93
CA GLU A 35 -10.14 -12.17 14.63
C GLU A 35 -8.96 -11.43 13.99
N GLY A 36 -7.94 -12.16 13.51
CA GLY A 36 -6.81 -11.58 12.79
C GLY A 36 -7.24 -10.87 11.50
N ILE A 37 -8.12 -11.49 10.71
CA ILE A 37 -8.70 -10.90 9.51
C ILE A 37 -9.54 -9.67 9.87
N ARG A 38 -10.42 -9.79 10.87
CA ARG A 38 -11.27 -8.66 11.31
C ARG A 38 -10.43 -7.47 11.77
N ASN A 39 -9.42 -7.70 12.61
CA ASN A 39 -8.54 -6.64 13.13
C ASN A 39 -7.77 -5.93 12.01
N ALA A 40 -7.31 -6.65 10.98
CA ALA A 40 -6.66 -6.06 9.81
C ALA A 40 -7.62 -5.15 9.01
N VAL A 41 -8.86 -5.60 8.82
CA VAL A 41 -9.93 -4.86 8.12
C VAL A 41 -10.34 -3.61 8.93
N GLU A 42 -10.68 -3.77 10.21
CA GLU A 42 -11.03 -2.67 11.12
C GLU A 42 -9.89 -1.65 11.24
N GLY A 43 -8.64 -2.10 11.27
CA GLY A 43 -7.45 -1.24 11.23
C GLY A 43 -7.40 -0.38 9.97
N LYS A 44 -7.67 -0.94 8.78
CA LYS A 44 -7.72 -0.18 7.52
C LYS A 44 -8.89 0.79 7.47
N PHE A 45 -10.09 0.42 7.92
CA PHE A 45 -11.21 1.35 8.05
C PHE A 45 -10.96 2.45 9.09
N GLY A 46 -10.26 2.13 10.18
CA GLY A 46 -9.81 3.11 11.19
C GLY A 46 -8.82 4.12 10.62
N GLN A 47 -7.89 3.67 9.78
CA GLN A 47 -6.98 4.56 9.04
C GLN A 47 -7.73 5.42 8.02
N ALA A 48 -8.66 4.85 7.24
CA ALA A 48 -9.51 5.60 6.33
C ALA A 48 -10.25 6.74 7.02
N LYS A 49 -10.85 6.46 8.19
CA LYS A 49 -11.60 7.44 8.98
C LYS A 49 -10.72 8.52 9.62
N ARG A 50 -9.54 8.16 10.15
CA ARG A 50 -8.64 9.09 10.87
C ARG A 50 -7.70 9.87 9.94
N ARG A 51 -6.95 9.19 9.07
CA ARG A 51 -5.89 9.79 8.23
C ARG A 51 -6.43 10.34 6.90
N TYR A 52 -7.43 9.70 6.32
CA TYR A 52 -7.96 10.06 4.99
C TYR A 52 -9.36 10.70 5.04
N GLY A 53 -9.82 11.14 6.22
CA GLY A 53 -11.03 11.95 6.37
C GLY A 53 -12.36 11.23 6.14
N LEU A 54 -12.40 9.90 5.96
CA LEU A 54 -13.65 9.16 5.71
C LEU A 54 -14.70 9.35 6.83
N GLY A 55 -14.27 9.67 8.05
CA GLY A 55 -15.14 9.98 9.18
C GLY A 55 -15.75 11.39 9.17
N ARG A 56 -15.41 12.23 8.19
CA ARG A 56 -15.89 13.62 8.02
C ARG A 56 -16.73 13.82 6.76
N VAL A 57 -17.06 12.74 6.03
CA VAL A 57 -17.88 12.81 4.82
C VAL A 57 -19.33 13.14 5.20
N MET A 58 -19.70 14.42 5.06
CA MET A 58 -21.07 14.91 5.30
C MET A 58 -21.92 15.01 4.02
N ALA A 59 -21.47 14.40 2.92
CA ALA A 59 -22.20 14.40 1.65
C ALA A 59 -23.56 13.70 1.81
N ARG A 60 -24.65 14.47 1.67
CA ARG A 60 -26.04 13.99 1.85
C ARG A 60 -26.66 13.39 0.58
N LEU A 61 -26.01 13.54 -0.57
CA LEU A 61 -26.41 12.98 -1.85
C LEU A 61 -25.59 11.72 -2.16
N GLU A 62 -26.26 10.65 -2.62
CA GLU A 62 -25.64 9.34 -2.87
C GLU A 62 -24.48 9.38 -3.86
N GLY A 63 -24.62 10.12 -4.97
CA GLY A 63 -23.55 10.26 -5.97
C GLY A 63 -22.29 10.91 -5.38
N SER A 64 -22.46 12.03 -4.66
CA SER A 64 -21.33 12.75 -4.06
C SER A 64 -20.65 11.96 -2.94
N SER A 65 -21.42 11.25 -2.11
CA SER A 65 -20.84 10.41 -1.06
C SER A 65 -20.07 9.22 -1.64
N LEU A 66 -20.63 8.55 -2.67
CA LEU A 66 -19.96 7.46 -3.38
C LEU A 66 -18.65 7.90 -4.05
N CYS A 67 -18.63 9.07 -4.71
CA CYS A 67 -17.41 9.62 -5.31
C CYS A 67 -16.33 9.90 -4.26
N VAL A 68 -16.68 10.56 -3.15
CA VAL A 68 -15.71 10.86 -2.07
C VAL A 68 -15.16 9.56 -1.47
N VAL A 69 -16.02 8.59 -1.14
CA VAL A 69 -15.60 7.28 -0.60
C VAL A 69 -14.69 6.55 -1.59
N SER A 70 -15.02 6.53 -2.87
CA SER A 70 -14.23 5.90 -3.93
C SER A 70 -12.85 6.53 -4.07
N ILE A 71 -12.78 7.86 -4.09
CA ILE A 71 -11.51 8.62 -4.18
C ILE A 71 -10.66 8.40 -2.92
N THR A 72 -11.26 8.37 -1.73
CA THR A 72 -10.55 8.02 -0.49
C THR A 72 -9.90 6.64 -0.59
N PHE A 73 -10.62 5.61 -1.04
CA PHE A 73 -10.04 4.27 -1.22
C PHE A 73 -8.99 4.22 -2.33
N LEU A 74 -9.15 4.97 -3.41
CA LEU A 74 -8.15 5.09 -4.47
C LEU A 74 -6.83 5.65 -3.89
N VAL A 75 -6.89 6.83 -3.24
CA VAL A 75 -5.72 7.47 -2.61
C VAL A 75 -5.05 6.56 -1.58
N MET A 76 -5.83 5.83 -0.76
CA MET A 76 -5.29 4.86 0.21
C MET A 76 -4.51 3.71 -0.43
N ASN A 77 -4.85 3.30 -1.65
CA ASN A 77 -4.11 2.28 -2.39
C ASN A 77 -2.88 2.88 -3.08
N LEU A 78 -2.99 4.10 -3.63
CA LEU A 78 -1.87 4.82 -4.24
C LEU A 78 -0.76 5.13 -3.21
N ASP A 79 -1.10 5.58 -1.99
CA ASP A 79 -0.13 5.85 -0.90
C ASP A 79 0.70 4.61 -0.52
N ARG A 80 0.22 3.40 -0.83
CA ARG A 80 0.97 2.14 -0.62
C ARG A 80 1.85 1.76 -1.82
N LEU A 81 1.41 2.07 -3.04
CA LEU A 81 2.05 1.60 -4.28
C LEU A 81 3.08 2.61 -4.82
N LEU A 82 2.77 3.91 -4.73
CA LEU A 82 3.61 4.96 -5.30
C LEU A 82 4.99 5.11 -4.65
N PRO A 83 5.20 4.98 -3.32
CA PRO A 83 6.51 5.29 -2.73
C PRO A 83 7.67 4.47 -3.32
N LEU A 84 7.47 3.16 -3.54
CA LEU A 84 8.52 2.28 -4.10
C LEU A 84 8.80 2.59 -5.57
N SER A 85 7.76 2.85 -6.37
CA SER A 85 7.88 3.20 -7.78
C SER A 85 8.49 4.60 -7.97
N PHE A 86 8.07 5.55 -7.14
CA PHE A 86 8.53 6.94 -7.17
C PHE A 86 9.99 7.06 -6.73
N LEU A 87 10.39 6.40 -5.64
CA LEU A 87 11.80 6.37 -5.20
C LEU A 87 12.70 5.77 -6.29
N ARG A 88 12.31 4.66 -6.92
CA ARG A 88 13.09 4.04 -8.01
C ARG A 88 13.18 4.92 -9.25
N LEU A 89 12.08 5.59 -9.63
CA LEU A 89 12.07 6.56 -10.73
C LEU A 89 12.98 7.76 -10.43
N PHE A 90 12.98 8.23 -9.18
CA PHE A 90 13.78 9.34 -8.70
C PHE A 90 15.27 8.99 -8.63
N GLU A 91 15.63 7.81 -8.13
CA GLU A 91 17.00 7.27 -8.17
C GLU A 91 17.52 7.16 -9.62
N TRP A 92 16.70 6.62 -10.53
CA TRP A 92 17.06 6.54 -11.95
C TRP A 92 17.28 7.94 -12.56
N LEU A 93 16.36 8.87 -12.33
CA LEU A 93 16.45 10.25 -12.83
C LEU A 93 17.70 10.97 -12.31
N LEU A 94 18.04 10.82 -11.02
CA LEU A 94 19.26 11.38 -10.45
C LEU A 94 20.52 10.76 -11.05
N SER A 95 20.53 9.43 -11.26
CA SER A 95 21.67 8.75 -11.87
C SER A 95 21.93 9.22 -13.31
N GLU A 96 20.87 9.47 -14.10
CA GLU A 96 20.99 9.98 -15.46
C GLU A 96 21.52 11.43 -15.47
N LEU A 97 21.06 12.27 -14.53
CA LEU A 97 21.56 13.64 -14.37
C LEU A 97 23.03 13.69 -13.92
N ASP A 98 23.46 12.81 -13.02
CA ASP A 98 24.87 12.68 -12.63
C ASP A 98 25.73 12.17 -13.80
N VAL A 99 25.24 11.19 -14.59
CA VAL A 99 25.93 10.72 -15.81
C VAL A 99 26.08 11.85 -16.83
N ILE A 100 25.02 12.61 -17.12
CA ILE A 100 25.07 13.76 -18.04
C ILE A 100 26.02 14.84 -17.53
N ARG A 101 25.99 15.16 -16.22
CA ARG A 101 26.91 16.13 -15.62
C ARG A 101 28.37 15.67 -15.73
N ASN A 102 28.65 14.41 -15.42
CA ASN A 102 30.00 13.85 -15.47
C ASN A 102 30.52 13.72 -16.92
N LEU A 103 29.64 13.41 -17.88
CA LEU A 103 29.96 13.39 -19.31
C LEU A 103 30.33 14.80 -19.83
N PHE A 104 29.63 15.84 -19.37
CA PHE A 104 29.94 17.22 -19.75
C PHE A 104 31.24 17.73 -19.12
N VAL A 105 31.53 17.34 -17.87
CA VAL A 105 32.82 17.60 -17.20
C VAL A 105 33.99 16.87 -17.88
N TRP A 106 33.74 15.69 -18.48
CA TRP A 106 34.71 14.93 -19.27
C TRP A 106 34.62 15.20 -20.79
N SER A 107 34.10 16.35 -21.21
CA SER A 107 34.26 16.78 -22.60
C SER A 107 35.57 17.56 -22.70
N PRO A 108 36.66 17.00 -23.28
CA PRO A 108 37.92 17.73 -23.40
C PRO A 108 37.71 18.96 -24.30
N PRO A 109 38.27 20.13 -23.96
CA PRO A 109 38.16 21.30 -24.82
C PRO A 109 38.75 20.96 -26.20
N ARG A 110 38.05 21.40 -27.26
CA ARG A 110 38.37 21.08 -28.66
C ARG A 110 39.75 21.58 -29.15
N THR A 111 40.50 22.25 -28.28
CA THR A 111 41.84 22.84 -28.51
C THR A 111 42.97 21.81 -28.58
N ALA A 112 42.76 20.56 -28.14
CA ALA A 112 43.81 19.54 -28.12
C ALA A 112 44.10 18.86 -29.48
N ILE A 113 43.30 19.14 -30.53
CA ILE A 113 43.39 18.44 -31.83
C ILE A 113 44.31 19.17 -32.83
N GLU A 114 44.45 20.50 -32.76
CA GLU A 114 45.23 21.27 -33.75
C GLU A 114 46.76 21.11 -33.62
N CYS A 115 47.28 20.76 -32.44
CA CYS A 115 48.73 20.68 -32.20
C CYS A 115 49.46 19.54 -32.93
N ARG A 116 48.77 18.65 -33.67
CA ARG A 116 49.40 17.55 -34.41
C ARG A 116 49.64 17.85 -35.90
N SER A 117 49.03 18.90 -36.46
CA SER A 117 49.19 19.28 -37.87
C SER A 117 50.26 20.34 -38.14
N ALA A 118 50.98 20.80 -37.10
CA ALA A 118 52.04 21.81 -37.21
C ALA A 118 53.46 21.21 -37.22
N MET A 119 53.60 19.90 -37.49
CA MET A 119 54.86 19.16 -37.25
C MET A 119 55.15 18.08 -38.32
N THR A 120 54.81 18.40 -39.58
CA THR A 120 55.21 17.70 -40.82
C THR A 120 55.44 18.73 -41.91
#